data_AF-A0AAE8G0Q0-F1
#
_entry.id   AF-A0AAE8G0Q0-F1
#
_cell.length_a   1.000
_cell.length_b   1.000
_cell.length_c   1.000
_cell.angle_alpha   90.00
_cell.angle_beta   90.00
_cell.angle_gamma   90.00
#
_symmetry.space_group_name_H-M   'P 1'
#
loop_
_entity.id
_entity.type
_entity.pdbx_description
1 polymer ?
#
loop_
_entity_poly.entity_id
_entity_poly.type
_entity_poly.pdbx_seq_one_letter_code
_entity_poly.pdbx_strand_id
1 'polypeptide(L)'
;MLHRFITIWNKTNLIKRISIGIGIGVLLAVIFPQAQAIGLLGQIFVGGLKAIAPLLVFALVANALSQQQKGQKSNMKKVILLYLLGTFAAALVAVLINFFFPISIELASSSQEVSPPDGIGQVLSNLLLQLVDNPVNALITANYIGILSWAVIFGIAMREASHHSKELLQTLADITSKIVEWIINLAPLGILGLVYTTISGKGFQALKSYGIL
;
A
#
# COMPACT_ATOMS: atom_id res chain seq x y z
N MET A 1 3.96 -1.99 35.85
CA MET A 1 4.56 -2.98 34.92
C MET A 1 4.22 -2.71 33.44
N LEU A 2 2.98 -2.37 33.08
CA LEU A 2 2.57 -2.09 31.68
C LEU A 2 3.44 -1.05 30.96
N HIS A 3 3.82 0.04 31.65
CA HIS A 3 4.61 1.13 31.06
C HIS A 3 6.04 0.71 30.68
N ARG A 4 6.62 -0.27 31.40
CA ARG A 4 7.91 -0.89 31.04
C ARG A 4 7.78 -1.77 29.80
N PHE A 5 6.68 -2.52 29.66
CA PHE A 5 6.45 -3.33 28.46
C PHE A 5 6.25 -2.47 27.22
N ILE A 6 5.47 -1.38 27.31
CA ILE A 6 5.25 -0.45 26.19
C ILE A 6 6.56 0.22 25.76
N THR A 7 7.42 0.61 26.71
CA THR A 7 8.71 1.25 26.41
C THR A 7 9.74 0.27 25.83
N ILE A 8 9.78 -0.98 26.28
CA ILE A 8 10.63 -2.04 25.69
C ILE A 8 10.13 -2.44 24.29
N TRP A 9 8.81 -2.53 24.12
CA TRP A 9 8.17 -2.83 22.84
C TRP A 9 8.43 -1.73 21.81
N ASN A 10 8.38 -0.45 22.20
CA ASN A 10 8.72 0.66 21.30
C ASN A 10 10.23 0.83 21.03
N LYS A 11 11.12 0.29 21.88
CA LYS A 11 12.57 0.25 21.63
C LYS A 11 13.02 -0.90 20.73
N THR A 12 12.16 -1.87 20.48
CA THR A 12 12.47 -3.05 19.66
C THR A 12 12.22 -2.73 18.19
N ASN A 13 13.15 -3.14 17.31
CA ASN A 13 13.04 -2.96 15.85
C ASN A 13 11.69 -3.50 15.35
N LEU A 14 10.98 -2.70 14.54
CA LEU A 14 9.66 -3.02 13.99
C LEU A 14 9.64 -4.39 13.29
N ILE A 15 10.69 -4.74 12.55
CA ILE A 15 10.81 -6.02 11.86
C ILE A 15 10.74 -7.19 12.85
N LYS A 16 11.40 -7.06 14.01
CA LYS A 16 11.35 -8.10 15.07
C LYS A 16 9.96 -8.20 15.68
N ARG A 17 9.28 -7.06 15.90
CA ARG A 17 7.91 -7.04 16.43
C ARG A 17 6.93 -7.70 15.46
N ILE A 18 7.06 -7.43 14.16
CA ILE A 18 6.26 -8.08 13.11
C ILE A 18 6.53 -9.59 13.10
N SER A 19 7.79 -10.00 13.17
CA SER A 19 8.16 -11.43 13.20
C SER A 19 7.53 -12.17 14.39
N ILE A 20 7.54 -11.54 15.57
CA ILE A 20 6.86 -12.08 16.77
C ILE A 20 5.35 -12.13 16.55
N GLY A 21 4.74 -11.07 16.00
CA GLY A 21 3.32 -11.03 15.69
C GLY A 21 2.88 -12.15 14.74
N ILE A 22 3.68 -12.44 13.71
CA ILE A 22 3.46 -13.59 12.80
C ILE A 22 3.48 -14.90 13.60
N GLY A 23 4.53 -15.14 14.39
CA GLY A 23 4.66 -16.38 15.17
C GLY A 23 3.49 -16.59 16.14
N ILE A 24 3.08 -15.55 16.86
CA ILE A 24 1.92 -15.60 17.76
C ILE A 24 0.63 -15.83 16.96
N GLY A 25 0.46 -15.17 15.81
CA GLY A 25 -0.71 -15.34 14.93
C GLY A 25 -0.87 -16.78 14.45
N VAL A 26 0.24 -17.42 14.06
CA VAL A 26 0.27 -18.85 13.70
C VAL A 26 -0.15 -19.72 14.87
N LEU A 27 0.45 -19.53 16.05
CA LEU A 27 0.13 -20.33 17.25
C LEU A 27 -1.34 -20.19 17.65
N LEU A 28 -1.86 -18.97 17.67
CA LEU A 28 -3.26 -18.71 18.01
C LEU A 28 -4.23 -19.32 16.99
N ALA A 29 -3.87 -19.34 15.71
CA ALA A 29 -4.70 -19.94 14.67
C ALA A 29 -4.84 -21.45 14.85
N VAL A 30 -3.79 -22.12 15.31
CA VAL A 30 -3.79 -23.57 15.55
C VAL A 30 -4.54 -23.93 16.84
N ILE A 31 -4.32 -23.17 17.91
CA ILE A 31 -4.88 -23.50 19.24
C ILE A 31 -6.35 -23.04 19.35
N PHE A 32 -6.70 -21.88 18.80
CA PHE A 32 -8.03 -21.27 18.91
C PHE A 32 -8.57 -20.79 17.55
N PRO A 33 -8.91 -21.69 16.61
CA PRO A 33 -9.28 -21.34 15.24
C PRO A 33 -10.60 -20.56 15.08
N GLN A 34 -11.46 -20.51 16.11
CA GLN A 34 -12.78 -19.87 16.05
C GLN A 34 -12.84 -18.45 16.67
N ALA A 35 -11.71 -17.91 17.12
CA ALA A 35 -11.60 -16.59 17.74
C ALA A 35 -11.65 -15.44 16.70
N GLN A 36 -12.86 -15.09 16.26
CA GLN A 36 -13.09 -14.02 15.26
C GLN A 36 -12.54 -12.64 15.66
N ALA A 37 -12.46 -12.35 16.97
CA ALA A 37 -11.94 -11.08 17.49
C ALA A 37 -10.48 -10.82 17.09
N ILE A 38 -9.67 -11.88 16.89
CA ILE A 38 -8.27 -11.77 16.48
C ILE A 38 -8.17 -11.30 15.02
N GLY A 39 -9.06 -11.80 14.16
CA GLY A 39 -9.11 -11.37 12.76
C GLY A 39 -9.54 -9.92 12.57
N LEU A 40 -10.38 -9.40 13.46
CA LEU A 40 -10.80 -8.01 13.45
C LEU A 40 -9.60 -7.04 13.55
N LEU A 41 -8.58 -7.39 14.33
CA LEU A 41 -7.36 -6.57 14.45
C LEU A 41 -6.65 -6.37 13.11
N GLY A 42 -6.62 -7.41 12.28
CA GLY A 42 -6.05 -7.34 10.93
C GLY A 42 -6.87 -6.46 10.00
N GLN A 43 -8.20 -6.56 10.06
CA GLN A 43 -9.10 -5.73 9.26
C GLN A 43 -9.03 -4.26 9.65
N ILE A 44 -9.01 -3.94 10.95
CA ILE A 44 -8.83 -2.57 11.45
C ILE A 44 -7.49 -1.99 10.98
N PHE A 45 -6.42 -2.77 11.04
CA PHE A 45 -5.11 -2.33 10.58
C PHE A 45 -5.08 -2.01 9.07
N VAL A 46 -5.56 -2.94 8.23
CA VAL A 46 -5.60 -2.74 6.78
C VAL A 46 -6.56 -1.61 6.41
N GLY A 47 -7.72 -1.53 7.07
CA GLY A 47 -8.70 -0.46 6.89
C GLY A 47 -8.12 0.91 7.24
N GLY A 48 -7.43 1.01 8.38
CA GLY A 48 -6.75 2.24 8.81
C GLY A 48 -5.68 2.69 7.82
N LEU A 49 -4.82 1.78 7.36
CA LEU A 49 -3.80 2.08 6.34
C LEU A 49 -4.44 2.55 5.02
N LYS A 50 -5.48 1.83 4.55
CA LYS A 50 -6.18 2.17 3.31
C LYS A 50 -6.90 3.52 3.40
N ALA A 51 -7.44 3.88 4.55
CA ALA A 51 -8.19 5.12 4.73
C ALA A 51 -7.29 6.37 4.62
N ILE A 52 -6.07 6.31 5.18
CA ILE A 52 -5.17 7.47 5.21
C ILE A 52 -4.23 7.54 3.99
N ALA A 53 -3.94 6.41 3.35
CA ALA A 53 -2.96 6.34 2.28
C ALA A 53 -3.25 7.27 1.07
N PRO A 54 -4.49 7.39 0.56
CA PRO A 54 -4.84 8.35 -0.49
C PRO A 54 -4.44 9.79 -0.16
N LEU A 55 -4.74 10.22 1.07
CA LEU A 55 -4.42 11.56 1.55
C LEU A 55 -2.91 11.77 1.67
N LEU A 56 -2.18 10.78 2.19
CA LEU A 56 -0.73 10.81 2.30
C LEU A 56 -0.07 10.96 0.93
N VAL A 57 -0.48 10.15 -0.05
CA VAL A 57 0.07 10.20 -1.40
C VAL A 57 -0.17 11.56 -2.04
N PHE A 58 -1.39 12.10 -1.92
CA PHE A 58 -1.71 13.43 -2.42
C PHE A 58 -0.80 14.51 -1.80
N ALA A 59 -0.77 14.57 -0.47
CA ALA A 59 -0.03 15.58 0.26
C ALA A 59 1.48 15.50 0.00
N LEU A 60 2.07 14.30 0.02
CA LEU A 60 3.51 14.12 -0.21
C LEU A 60 3.93 14.51 -1.63
N VAL A 61 3.18 14.08 -2.65
CA VAL A 61 3.52 14.36 -4.05
C VAL A 61 3.34 15.85 -4.35
N ALA A 62 2.22 16.43 -3.92
CA ALA A 62 1.97 17.86 -4.06
C ALA A 62 3.04 18.69 -3.36
N ASN A 63 3.40 18.32 -2.12
CA ASN A 63 4.45 18.96 -1.34
C ASN A 63 5.79 18.91 -2.08
N ALA A 64 6.28 17.70 -2.41
CA ALA A 64 7.57 17.50 -3.07
C ALA A 64 7.71 18.30 -4.38
N LEU A 65 6.63 18.37 -5.18
CA LEU A 65 6.62 19.14 -6.43
C LEU A 65 6.55 20.65 -6.20
N SER A 66 5.85 21.11 -5.15
CA SER A 66 5.77 22.54 -4.80
C SER A 66 7.10 23.12 -4.32
N GLN A 67 7.96 22.29 -3.72
CA GLN A 67 9.31 22.67 -3.30
C GLN A 67 10.34 22.67 -4.43
N GLN A 68 10.09 21.99 -5.55
CA GLN A 68 11.06 21.93 -6.64
C GLN A 68 11.30 23.32 -7.25
N GLN A 69 12.54 23.82 -7.21
CA GLN A 69 12.91 25.10 -7.82
C GLN A 69 13.06 24.98 -9.34
N LYS A 70 12.76 26.06 -10.08
CA LYS A 70 12.95 26.12 -11.54
C LYS A 70 14.46 26.02 -11.83
N GLY A 71 14.89 25.05 -12.65
CA GLY A 71 16.29 24.86 -13.05
C GLY A 71 17.12 23.86 -12.22
N GLN A 72 16.55 23.22 -11.21
CA GLN A 72 17.25 22.19 -10.43
C GLN A 72 17.55 20.97 -11.31
N LYS A 73 18.82 20.57 -11.42
CA LYS A 73 19.22 19.38 -12.19
C LYS A 73 18.61 18.14 -11.52
N SER A 74 17.74 17.45 -12.26
CA SER A 74 17.11 16.22 -11.79
C SER A 74 17.60 15.02 -12.59
N ASN A 75 17.99 13.96 -11.87
CA ASN A 75 18.33 12.68 -12.48
C ASN A 75 17.10 11.85 -12.87
N MET A 76 15.89 12.42 -12.77
CA MET A 76 14.62 11.70 -12.96
C MET A 76 14.52 10.97 -14.31
N LYS A 77 15.09 11.53 -15.39
CA LYS A 77 15.14 10.84 -16.69
C LYS A 77 15.84 9.47 -16.61
N LYS A 78 16.98 9.40 -15.91
CA LYS A 78 17.70 8.13 -15.72
C LYS A 78 16.92 7.19 -14.81
N VAL A 79 16.32 7.71 -13.74
CA VAL A 79 15.49 6.91 -12.81
C VAL A 79 14.31 6.28 -13.54
N ILE A 80 13.58 7.06 -14.34
CA ILE A 80 12.44 6.57 -15.15
C ILE A 80 12.90 5.51 -16.15
N LEU A 81 14.01 5.73 -16.85
CA LEU A 81 14.55 4.75 -17.79
C LEU A 81 14.93 3.43 -17.11
N LEU A 82 15.64 3.51 -15.97
CA LEU A 82 16.00 2.34 -15.18
C LEU A 82 14.76 1.62 -14.64
N TYR A 83 13.72 2.37 -14.25
CA TYR A 83 12.46 1.80 -13.76
C TYR A 83 11.70 1.06 -14.87
N LEU A 84 11.56 1.65 -16.06
CA LEU A 84 10.90 1.01 -17.20
C LEU A 84 11.65 -0.24 -17.66
N LEU A 85 12.98 -0.16 -17.81
CA LEU A 85 13.80 -1.31 -18.19
C LEU A 85 13.76 -2.41 -17.13
N GLY A 86 13.89 -2.05 -15.85
CA GLY A 86 13.86 -2.99 -14.73
C GLY A 86 12.51 -3.69 -14.59
N THR A 87 11.41 -2.94 -14.72
CA THR A 87 10.05 -3.50 -14.64
C THR A 87 9.75 -4.41 -15.83
N PHE A 88 10.15 -4.00 -17.04
CA PHE A 88 9.99 -4.83 -18.23
C PHE A 88 10.84 -6.11 -18.15
N ALA A 89 12.09 -6.01 -17.72
CA ALA A 89 12.96 -7.18 -17.52
C ALA A 89 12.39 -8.12 -16.44
N ALA A 90 11.90 -7.58 -15.32
CA ALA A 90 11.27 -8.37 -14.27
C ALA A 90 10.00 -9.08 -14.76
N ALA A 91 9.15 -8.40 -15.52
CA ALA A 91 7.95 -9.00 -16.12
C ALA A 91 8.31 -10.12 -17.11
N LEU A 92 9.34 -9.92 -17.95
CA LEU A 92 9.82 -10.93 -18.88
C LEU A 92 10.34 -12.17 -18.12
N VAL A 93 11.15 -11.98 -17.09
CA VAL A 93 11.64 -13.07 -16.23
C VAL A 93 10.48 -13.80 -15.55
N ALA A 94 9.50 -13.07 -15.00
CA ALA A 94 8.33 -13.67 -14.36
C ALA A 94 7.52 -14.54 -15.34
N VAL A 95 7.30 -14.07 -16.56
CA VAL A 95 6.62 -14.83 -17.62
C VAL A 95 7.41 -16.09 -18.00
N LEU A 96 8.74 -15.97 -18.18
CA LEU A 96 9.60 -17.13 -18.46
C LEU A 96 9.55 -18.17 -17.34
N ILE A 97 9.68 -17.75 -16.08
CA ILE A 97 9.61 -18.66 -14.92
C ILE A 97 8.23 -19.34 -14.88
N ASN A 98 7.16 -18.61 -15.13
CA ASN A 98 5.81 -19.18 -15.16
C ASN A 98 5.63 -20.23 -16.27
N PHE A 99 6.37 -20.16 -17.39
CA PHE A 99 6.39 -21.23 -18.39
C PHE A 99 7.11 -22.50 -17.89
N PHE A 100 8.17 -22.38 -17.08
CA PHE A 100 8.91 -23.52 -16.53
C PHE A 100 8.24 -24.13 -15.29
N PHE A 101 7.59 -23.30 -14.47
CA PHE A 101 6.90 -23.69 -13.24
C PHE A 101 5.50 -23.04 -13.24
N PRO A 102 4.51 -23.64 -13.93
CA PRO A 102 3.17 -23.07 -13.99
C PRO A 102 2.49 -23.14 -12.62
N ILE A 103 2.14 -21.96 -12.09
CA ILE A 103 1.46 -21.83 -10.80
C ILE A 103 -0.03 -21.64 -11.06
N SER A 104 -0.84 -22.64 -10.73
CA SER A 104 -2.29 -22.53 -10.73
C SER A 104 -2.78 -21.94 -9.41
N ILE A 105 -3.28 -20.71 -9.45
CA ILE A 105 -3.96 -20.09 -8.29
C ILE A 105 -5.42 -20.55 -8.33
N GLU A 106 -5.88 -21.22 -7.28
CA GLU A 106 -7.32 -21.46 -7.11
C GLU A 106 -8.04 -20.11 -6.98
N LEU A 107 -8.84 -19.77 -8.00
CA LEU A 107 -9.74 -18.62 -7.92
C LEU A 107 -10.77 -18.91 -6.84
N ALA A 108 -10.68 -18.21 -5.72
CA ALA A 108 -11.79 -18.13 -4.78
C ALA A 108 -12.99 -17.59 -5.57
N SER A 109 -14.04 -18.40 -5.71
CA SER A 109 -15.25 -18.09 -6.48
C SER A 109 -15.80 -16.72 -6.08
N SER A 110 -15.52 -15.69 -6.88
CA SER A 110 -16.10 -14.37 -6.71
C SER A 110 -17.53 -14.44 -7.23
N SER A 111 -18.50 -14.10 -6.38
CA SER A 111 -19.92 -13.99 -6.74
C SER A 111 -20.24 -12.77 -7.63
N GLN A 112 -19.22 -12.13 -8.20
CA GLN A 112 -19.36 -11.06 -9.18
C GLN A 112 -18.79 -11.57 -10.50
N GLU A 113 -19.63 -11.61 -11.54
CA GLU A 113 -19.20 -11.74 -12.92
C GLU A 113 -18.37 -10.51 -13.30
N VAL A 114 -17.07 -10.55 -12.99
CA VAL A 114 -16.14 -9.56 -13.53
C VAL A 114 -15.87 -9.99 -14.96
N SER A 115 -16.59 -9.38 -15.90
CA SER A 115 -16.29 -9.53 -17.32
C SER A 115 -14.86 -9.00 -17.55
N PRO A 116 -13.94 -9.82 -18.09
CA PRO A 116 -12.60 -9.35 -18.39
C PRO A 116 -12.69 -8.21 -19.42
N PRO A 117 -11.79 -7.20 -19.38
CA PRO A 117 -11.79 -6.14 -20.37
C PRO A 117 -11.67 -6.70 -21.79
N ASP A 118 -12.48 -6.21 -22.72
CA ASP A 118 -12.56 -6.72 -24.10
C ASP A 118 -11.29 -6.41 -24.92
N GLY A 119 -10.43 -5.51 -24.44
CA GLY A 119 -9.12 -5.27 -25.05
C GLY A 119 -8.31 -4.14 -24.43
N ILE A 120 -7.07 -4.00 -24.92
CA ILE A 120 -6.10 -3.00 -24.44
C ILE A 120 -6.64 -1.57 -24.60
N GLY A 121 -7.38 -1.29 -25.68
CA GLY A 121 -7.99 0.02 -25.92
C GLY A 121 -8.96 0.44 -24.82
N GLN A 122 -9.79 -0.50 -24.33
CA GLN A 122 -10.72 -0.24 -23.24
C GLN A 122 -9.99 0.02 -21.92
N VAL A 123 -8.93 -0.74 -21.64
CA VAL A 123 -8.08 -0.53 -20.46
C VAL A 123 -7.43 0.85 -20.51
N LEU A 124 -6.81 1.23 -21.64
CA LEU A 124 -6.20 2.56 -21.81
C LEU A 124 -7.23 3.69 -21.67
N SER A 125 -8.41 3.52 -22.26
CA SER A 125 -9.52 4.48 -22.12
C SER A 125 -9.93 4.62 -20.64
N ASN A 126 -10.09 3.51 -19.92
CA ASN A 126 -10.46 3.54 -18.51
C ASN A 126 -9.38 4.22 -17.65
N LEU A 127 -8.10 3.97 -17.92
CA LEU A 127 -6.99 4.64 -17.23
C LEU A 127 -7.02 6.16 -17.48
N LEU A 128 -7.27 6.59 -18.72
CA LEU A 128 -7.39 8.01 -19.07
C LEU A 128 -8.60 8.67 -18.40
N LEU A 129 -9.74 7.97 -18.32
CA LEU A 129 -10.92 8.47 -17.61
C LEU A 129 -10.66 8.57 -16.09
N GLN A 130 -9.98 7.60 -15.49
CA GLN A 130 -9.59 7.64 -14.08
C GLN A 130 -8.59 8.77 -13.76
N LEU A 131 -7.82 9.20 -14.74
CA LEU A 131 -6.87 10.31 -14.60
C LEU A 131 -7.57 11.66 -14.41
N VAL A 132 -8.74 11.84 -15.04
CA VAL A 132 -9.53 13.08 -14.99
C VAL A 132 -10.73 13.00 -14.04
N ASP A 133 -10.73 12.00 -13.15
CA ASP A 133 -11.75 11.85 -12.10
C ASP A 133 -11.81 13.10 -11.21
N ASN A 134 -12.96 13.38 -10.61
CA ASN A 134 -13.11 14.49 -9.68
C ASN A 134 -12.11 14.31 -8.51
N PRO A 135 -11.33 15.35 -8.12
CA PRO A 135 -10.25 15.20 -7.15
C PRO A 135 -10.74 14.72 -5.76
N VAL A 136 -11.94 15.14 -5.35
CA VAL A 136 -12.55 14.70 -4.09
C VAL A 136 -13.04 13.26 -4.23
N ASN A 137 -13.68 12.92 -5.35
CA ASN A 137 -14.10 11.55 -5.63
C ASN A 137 -12.91 10.59 -5.67
N ALA A 138 -11.79 11.00 -6.26
CA ALA A 138 -10.58 10.19 -6.35
C ALA A 138 -10.02 9.85 -4.96
N LEU A 139 -10.08 10.80 -4.01
CA LEU A 139 -9.70 10.57 -2.62
C LEU A 139 -10.67 9.63 -1.90
N ILE A 140 -11.98 9.81 -2.09
CA ILE A 140 -13.02 9.00 -1.44
C ILE A 140 -12.98 7.54 -1.92
N THR A 141 -12.81 7.35 -3.23
CA THR A 141 -12.81 6.03 -3.88
C THR A 141 -11.44 5.36 -3.91
N ALA A 142 -10.40 6.03 -3.39
CA ALA A 142 -9.00 5.59 -3.47
C ALA A 142 -8.51 5.32 -4.91
N ASN A 143 -8.95 6.13 -5.87
CA ASN A 143 -8.44 6.14 -7.24
C ASN A 143 -7.04 6.77 -7.29
N TYR A 144 -6.01 5.95 -7.11
CA TYR A 144 -4.61 6.41 -7.06
C TYR A 144 -4.13 7.10 -8.35
N ILE A 145 -4.69 6.76 -9.52
CA ILE A 145 -4.33 7.41 -10.79
C ILE A 145 -4.80 8.87 -10.77
N GLY A 146 -6.06 9.10 -10.42
CA GLY A 146 -6.62 10.44 -10.25
C GLY A 146 -5.90 11.23 -9.16
N ILE A 147 -5.67 10.61 -8.00
CA ILE A 147 -4.96 11.24 -6.87
C ILE A 147 -3.57 11.73 -7.29
N LEU A 148 -2.76 10.88 -7.93
CA LEU A 148 -1.42 11.26 -8.39
C LEU A 148 -1.49 12.40 -9.41
N SER A 149 -2.42 12.31 -10.36
CA SER A 149 -2.55 13.31 -11.43
C SER A 149 -2.90 14.68 -10.88
N TRP A 150 -3.88 14.75 -9.97
CA TRP A 150 -4.22 15.99 -9.28
C TRP A 150 -3.12 16.48 -8.34
N ALA A 151 -2.43 15.59 -7.64
CA ALA A 151 -1.30 15.96 -6.78
C ALA A 151 -0.16 16.58 -7.60
N VAL A 152 0.10 16.09 -8.82
CA VAL A 152 1.07 16.69 -9.73
C VAL A 152 0.63 18.08 -10.18
N ILE A 153 -0.61 18.23 -10.67
CA ILE A 153 -1.14 19.52 -11.13
C ILE A 153 -1.11 20.54 -9.98
N PHE A 154 -1.63 20.16 -8.82
CA PHE A 154 -1.67 21.00 -7.63
C PHE A 154 -0.28 21.36 -7.13
N GLY A 155 0.63 20.39 -7.04
CA GLY A 155 2.02 20.61 -6.62
C GLY A 155 2.77 21.55 -7.56
N ILE A 156 2.59 21.41 -8.88
CA ILE A 156 3.18 22.32 -9.87
C ILE A 156 2.59 23.73 -9.76
N ALA A 157 1.27 23.88 -9.64
CA ALA A 157 0.62 25.18 -9.45
C ALA A 157 1.09 25.88 -8.16
N MET A 158 1.28 25.11 -7.08
CA MET A 158 1.80 25.60 -5.80
C MET A 158 3.27 26.06 -5.85
N ARG A 159 4.02 25.79 -6.92
CA ARG A 159 5.41 26.29 -7.06
C ARG A 159 5.49 27.81 -7.08
N GLU A 160 4.45 28.48 -7.55
CA GLU A 160 4.38 29.96 -7.61
C GLU A 160 3.68 30.57 -6.38
N ALA A 161 3.15 29.73 -5.48
CA ALA A 161 2.53 30.18 -4.24
C ALA A 161 3.56 30.75 -3.25
N SER A 162 3.04 31.51 -2.29
CA SER A 162 3.83 32.09 -1.20
C SER A 162 4.57 31.03 -0.37
N HIS A 163 5.63 31.44 0.31
CA HIS A 163 6.35 30.56 1.24
C HIS A 163 5.43 29.97 2.32
N HIS A 164 4.54 30.79 2.88
CA HIS A 164 3.59 30.36 3.90
C HIS A 164 2.65 29.25 3.39
N SER A 165 2.12 29.39 2.17
CA SER A 165 1.25 28.37 1.57
C SER A 165 1.97 27.03 1.36
N LYS A 166 3.26 27.07 1.01
CA LYS A 166 4.08 25.86 0.86
C LYS A 166 4.41 25.21 2.20
N GLU A 167 4.66 26.01 3.24
CA GLU A 167 4.87 25.51 4.60
C GLU A 167 3.63 24.82 5.17
N LEU A 168 2.44 25.36 4.88
CA LEU A 168 1.17 24.70 5.23
C LEU A 168 1.04 23.34 4.53
N LEU A 169 1.36 23.26 3.24
CA LEU A 169 1.32 22.01 2.49
C LEU A 169 2.34 20.99 3.04
N GLN A 170 3.53 21.44 3.42
CA GLN A 170 4.53 20.62 4.08
C GLN A 170 4.04 20.09 5.42
N THR A 171 3.48 20.98 6.25
CA THR A 171 2.90 20.60 7.54
C THR A 171 1.80 19.55 7.38
N LEU A 172 0.94 19.67 6.35
CA LEU A 172 -0.07 18.66 6.05
C LEU A 172 0.55 17.31 5.68
N ALA A 173 1.59 17.31 4.85
CA ALA A 173 2.31 16.09 4.47
C ALA A 173 2.99 15.42 5.69
N ASP A 174 3.59 16.21 6.57
CA ASP A 174 4.26 15.74 7.79
C ASP A 174 3.27 15.17 8.80
N ILE A 175 2.14 15.85 9.05
CA ILE A 175 1.07 15.37 9.93
C ILE A 175 0.51 14.05 9.39
N THR A 176 0.21 13.98 8.10
CA THR A 176 -0.34 12.77 7.49
C THR A 176 0.66 11.61 7.54
N SER A 177 1.95 11.89 7.32
CA SER A 177 3.03 10.92 7.49
C SER A 177 3.12 10.41 8.92
N LYS A 178 2.93 11.29 9.91
CA LYS A 178 2.95 10.90 11.33
C LYS A 178 1.78 9.98 11.69
N ILE A 179 0.59 10.25 11.16
CA ILE A 179 -0.58 9.37 11.33
C ILE A 179 -0.29 7.99 10.75
N VAL A 180 0.29 7.93 9.55
CA VAL A 180 0.69 6.66 8.92
C VAL A 180 1.74 5.92 9.76
N GLU A 181 2.73 6.63 10.31
CA GLU A 181 3.72 6.06 11.22
C GLU A 181 3.06 5.44 12.47
N TRP A 182 2.04 6.09 13.06
CA TRP A 182 1.29 5.52 14.18
C TRP A 182 0.56 4.24 13.79
N ILE A 183 -0.07 4.20 12.61
CA ILE A 183 -0.75 3.00 12.11
C ILE A 183 0.27 1.88 11.84
N ILE A 184 1.41 2.18 11.22
CA ILE A 184 2.49 1.22 10.98
C ILE A 184 3.05 0.67 12.30
N ASN A 185 3.10 1.47 13.36
CA ASN A 185 3.51 0.98 14.69
C ASN A 185 2.53 -0.05 15.28
N LEU A 186 1.28 -0.11 14.80
CA LEU A 186 0.30 -1.14 15.15
C LEU A 186 0.39 -2.38 14.25
N ALA A 187 1.25 -2.38 13.22
CA ALA A 187 1.43 -3.50 12.29
C ALA A 187 1.67 -4.86 12.96
N PRO A 188 2.42 -5.00 14.07
CA PRO A 188 2.57 -6.30 14.73
C PRO A 188 1.24 -6.94 15.15
N LEU A 189 0.27 -6.14 15.60
CA LEU A 189 -1.07 -6.62 15.98
C LEU A 189 -1.94 -6.87 14.75
N GLY A 190 -1.85 -5.98 13.74
CA GLY A 190 -2.57 -6.15 12.48
C GLY A 190 -2.14 -7.42 11.74
N ILE A 191 -0.84 -7.62 11.55
CA ILE A 191 -0.26 -8.77 10.85
C ILE A 191 -0.55 -10.07 11.61
N LEU A 192 -0.51 -10.06 12.95
CA LEU A 192 -0.98 -11.19 13.77
C LEU A 192 -2.41 -11.58 13.37
N GLY A 193 -3.33 -10.62 13.30
CA GLY A 193 -4.72 -10.85 12.90
C GLY A 193 -4.87 -11.36 11.47
N LEU A 194 -4.08 -10.84 10.53
CA LEU A 194 -4.11 -11.27 9.11
C LEU A 194 -3.56 -12.69 8.91
N VAL A 195 -2.48 -13.03 9.60
CA VAL A 195 -1.90 -14.38 9.55
C VAL A 195 -2.85 -15.36 10.23
N TYR A 196 -3.43 -14.96 11.35
CA TYR A 196 -4.45 -15.75 12.05
C TYR A 196 -5.62 -16.12 11.12
N THR A 197 -6.25 -15.13 10.47
CA THR A 197 -7.40 -15.38 9.59
C THR A 197 -7.05 -16.23 8.38
N THR A 198 -5.84 -16.07 7.85
CA THR A 198 -5.37 -16.87 6.71
C THR A 198 -5.22 -18.34 7.11
N ILE A 199 -4.61 -18.62 8.28
CA ILE A 199 -4.35 -19.99 8.72
C ILE A 199 -5.60 -20.65 9.30
N SER A 200 -6.43 -19.93 10.07
CA SER A 200 -7.65 -20.51 10.63
C SER A 200 -8.73 -20.75 9.57
N GLY A 201 -8.76 -19.94 8.51
CA GLY A 201 -9.71 -20.10 7.40
C GLY A 201 -9.25 -21.06 6.31
N LYS A 202 -7.98 -21.01 5.89
CA LYS A 202 -7.44 -21.78 4.75
C LYS A 202 -6.47 -22.89 5.14
N GLY A 203 -6.16 -23.04 6.43
CA GLY A 203 -5.17 -24.00 6.92
C GLY A 203 -3.73 -23.68 6.49
N PHE A 204 -2.80 -24.57 6.85
CA PHE A 204 -1.39 -24.46 6.42
C PHE A 204 -1.20 -24.69 4.91
N GLN A 205 -2.22 -25.17 4.20
CA GLN A 205 -2.17 -25.36 2.75
C GLN A 205 -1.99 -24.03 2.01
N ALA A 206 -2.57 -22.93 2.52
CA ALA A 206 -2.33 -21.59 1.98
C ALA A 206 -0.85 -21.18 2.08
N LEU A 207 -0.16 -21.55 3.17
CA LEU A 207 1.29 -21.28 3.30
C LEU A 207 2.10 -22.09 2.30
N LYS A 208 1.69 -23.35 2.02
CA LYS A 208 2.34 -24.18 1.01
C LYS A 208 2.20 -23.59 -0.39
N SER A 209 1.02 -23.05 -0.75
CA SER A 209 0.85 -22.37 -2.04
C SER A 209 1.69 -21.09 -2.14
N TYR A 210 1.83 -20.33 -1.05
CA TYR A 210 2.72 -19.16 -1.03
C TYR A 210 4.20 -19.51 -1.09
N GLY A 211 4.63 -20.65 -0.53
CA GLY A 211 6.04 -21.08 -0.60
C GLY A 211 6.45 -21.64 -1.96
N ILE A 212 5.50 -21.92 -2.85
CA ILE A 212 5.73 -22.34 -4.24
C ILE A 212 5.80 -21.12 -5.18
N LEU A 213 5.16 -19.99 -4.81
CA LEU A 213 5.23 -18.68 -5.47
C LEU A 213 6.56 -17.97 -5.19
#